data_AF-A0A940BQ78-F1
#
_entry.id   AF-A0A940BQ78-F1
#
_cell.length_a   1.000
_cell.length_b   1.000
_cell.length_c   1.000
_cell.angle_alpha   90.00
_cell.angle_beta   90.00
_cell.angle_gamma   90.00
#
_symmetry.space_group_name_H-M   'P 1'
#
loop_
_entity.id
_entity.type
_entity.pdbx_description
1 polymer ?
#
loop_
_entity_poly.entity_id
_entity_poly.type
_entity_poly.pdbx_seq_one_letter_code
_entity_poly.pdbx_strand_id
1 'polypeptide(L)'
;MEDELLSGENDDIAADRKRGAKFYIKKTLKYIFYAVIAVVWISVLLVIILRRDNPLVKTPVLSGSARAAFEADPEGFELYHVYPKEFMSEEGAFQLKECVYAPVPGEYEIGLRIAWTQLRYCKDCGRLYTPDQLEQQKKYDEEDDKRSCVALGHELVRASATDRGVKFRVFDSKGNEYEAVNCVTRTKDVDFGIIAIKYEYLRISYGGLYFELGDNIINRESSVSRAGSDETVTQGGASETESSGTRYFLEIYDAETDDRLFVTCIYDNDTAIDDEEYEIPDKDYLS
;
A
#
# COMPACT_ATOMS: atom_id res chain seq x y z
N MET A 1 60.88 -10.96 56.64
CA MET A 1 60.39 -9.57 56.47
C MET A 1 60.41 -9.13 55.00
N GLU A 2 60.91 -9.95 54.06
CA GLU A 2 60.84 -9.68 52.61
C GLU A 2 59.61 -10.33 51.93
N ASP A 3 59.06 -11.42 52.48
CA ASP A 3 57.89 -12.11 51.92
C ASP A 3 56.56 -11.33 52.02
N GLU A 4 56.40 -10.44 53.00
CA GLU A 4 55.17 -9.62 53.14
C GLU A 4 55.10 -8.46 52.14
N LEU A 5 56.24 -7.96 51.67
CA LEU A 5 56.29 -6.86 50.69
C LEU A 5 55.96 -7.33 49.26
N LEU A 6 56.39 -8.54 48.89
CA LEU A 6 56.08 -9.16 47.59
C LEU A 6 54.62 -9.62 47.47
N SER A 7 53.95 -9.88 48.60
CA SER A 7 52.52 -10.22 48.65
C SER A 7 51.63 -9.02 48.29
N GLY A 8 51.91 -7.85 48.87
CA GLY A 8 51.08 -6.65 48.65
C GLY A 8 51.16 -6.09 47.23
N GLU A 9 52.34 -6.13 46.62
CA GLU A 9 52.56 -5.59 45.26
C GLU A 9 51.89 -6.44 44.18
N ASN A 10 51.82 -7.77 44.37
CA ASN A 10 51.11 -8.69 43.47
C ASN A 10 49.58 -8.56 43.58
N ASP A 11 49.05 -8.27 44.77
CA ASP A 11 47.62 -8.05 44.98
C ASP A 11 47.13 -6.73 44.37
N ASP A 12 47.95 -5.67 44.42
CA ASP A 12 47.64 -4.39 43.78
C ASP A 12 47.66 -4.48 42.24
N ILE A 13 48.61 -5.20 41.65
CA ILE A 13 48.65 -5.48 40.19
C ILE A 13 47.45 -6.33 39.75
N ALA A 14 47.03 -7.30 40.57
CA ALA A 14 45.84 -8.12 40.30
C ALA A 14 44.53 -7.31 40.41
N ALA A 15 44.45 -6.37 41.36
CA ALA A 15 43.32 -5.48 41.52
C ALA A 15 43.19 -4.47 40.37
N ASP A 16 44.30 -3.94 39.84
CA ASP A 16 44.31 -3.02 38.70
C ASP A 16 44.01 -3.72 37.37
N ARG A 17 44.50 -4.95 37.17
CA ARG A 17 44.07 -5.79 36.03
C ARG A 17 42.57 -6.11 36.07
N LYS A 18 42.01 -6.38 37.25
CA LYS A 18 40.55 -6.59 37.43
C LYS A 18 39.74 -5.32 37.17
N ARG A 19 40.25 -4.13 37.52
CA ARG A 19 39.61 -2.84 37.24
C ARG A 19 39.66 -2.48 35.74
N GLY A 20 40.80 -2.67 35.09
CA GLY A 20 40.96 -2.52 33.65
C GLY A 20 40.05 -3.47 32.86
N ALA A 21 40.04 -4.76 33.20
CA ALA A 21 39.16 -5.75 32.54
C ALA A 21 37.67 -5.41 32.69
N LYS A 22 37.21 -4.96 33.86
CA LYS A 22 35.82 -4.50 34.05
C LYS A 22 35.48 -3.27 33.21
N PHE A 23 36.42 -2.35 33.02
CA PHE A 23 36.23 -1.18 32.15
C PHE A 23 36.13 -1.56 30.68
N TYR A 24 37.03 -2.43 30.20
CA TYR A 24 37.00 -2.93 28.83
C TYR A 24 35.73 -3.75 28.53
N ILE A 25 35.31 -4.66 29.43
CA ILE A 25 34.09 -5.46 29.26
C ILE A 25 32.84 -4.58 29.15
N LYS A 26 32.70 -3.55 30.01
CA LYS A 26 31.58 -2.60 29.94
C LYS A 26 31.57 -1.82 28.63
N LYS A 27 32.75 -1.42 28.13
CA LYS A 27 32.89 -0.69 26.87
C LYS A 27 32.53 -1.58 25.68
N THR A 28 32.99 -2.83 25.67
CA THR A 28 32.67 -3.81 24.61
C THR A 28 31.18 -4.16 24.60
N LEU A 29 30.54 -4.38 25.74
CA LEU A 29 29.08 -4.58 25.84
C LEU A 29 28.29 -3.41 25.26
N LYS A 30 28.73 -2.17 25.54
CA LYS A 30 28.10 -0.97 24.98
C LYS A 30 28.21 -0.93 23.45
N TYR A 31 29.36 -1.29 22.88
CA TYR A 31 29.53 -1.37 21.43
C TYR A 31 28.75 -2.51 20.79
N ILE A 32 28.64 -3.68 21.44
CA ILE A 32 27.78 -4.77 20.97
C ILE A 32 26.32 -4.34 20.95
N PHE A 33 25.85 -3.66 22.00
CA PHE A 33 24.49 -3.12 22.05
C PHE A 33 24.22 -2.11 20.93
N TYR A 34 25.14 -1.17 20.68
CA TYR A 34 25.01 -0.24 19.56
C TYR A 34 25.07 -0.94 18.20
N ALA A 35 25.89 -1.98 18.04
CA ALA A 35 25.94 -2.77 16.82
C ALA A 35 24.62 -3.51 16.57
N VAL A 36 24.02 -4.10 17.60
CA VAL A 36 22.70 -4.75 17.49
C VAL A 36 21.62 -3.73 17.12
N ILE A 37 21.59 -2.57 17.78
CA ILE A 37 20.65 -1.49 17.45
C ILE A 37 20.85 -1.02 16.00
N ALA A 38 22.09 -0.83 15.56
CA ALA A 38 22.39 -0.43 14.20
C ALA A 38 21.93 -1.47 13.18
N VAL A 39 22.15 -2.76 13.45
CA VAL A 39 21.65 -3.85 12.60
C VAL A 39 20.13 -3.84 12.53
N VAL A 40 19.43 -3.68 13.66
CA VAL A 40 17.96 -3.57 13.69
C VAL A 40 17.49 -2.38 12.84
N TRP A 41 18.09 -1.20 12.99
CA TRP A 41 17.73 -0.03 12.19
C TRP A 41 18.05 -0.19 10.71
N ILE A 42 19.18 -0.82 10.35
CA ILE A 42 19.51 -1.16 8.97
C ILE A 42 18.46 -2.11 8.40
N SER A 43 18.07 -3.16 9.13
CA SER A 43 17.02 -4.07 8.69
C SER A 43 15.68 -3.37 8.50
N VAL A 44 15.29 -2.47 9.43
CA VAL A 44 14.06 -1.66 9.29
C VAL A 44 14.12 -0.78 8.04
N LEU A 45 15.22 -0.05 7.84
CA LEU A 45 15.41 0.79 6.65
C LEU A 45 15.41 -0.03 5.36
N LEU A 46 16.03 -1.21 5.37
CA LEU A 46 16.09 -2.10 4.21
C LEU A 46 14.69 -2.65 3.87
N VAL A 47 13.89 -3.00 4.87
CA VAL A 47 12.47 -3.37 4.66
C VAL A 47 11.68 -2.20 4.08
N ILE A 48 11.87 -0.97 4.57
CA ILE A 48 11.21 0.23 4.04
C ILE A 48 11.61 0.46 2.57
N ILE A 49 12.90 0.35 2.26
CA ILE A 49 13.41 0.55 0.89
C ILE A 49 12.91 -0.54 -0.05
N LEU A 50 12.89 -1.81 0.37
CA LEU A 50 12.40 -2.92 -0.45
C LEU A 50 10.88 -2.85 -0.67
N ARG A 51 10.14 -2.41 0.35
CA ARG A 51 8.69 -2.13 0.25
C ARG A 51 8.37 -0.84 -0.50
N ARG A 52 9.36 0.01 -0.80
CA ARG A 52 9.12 1.22 -1.58
C ARG A 52 8.49 0.82 -2.91
N ASP A 53 7.34 1.45 -3.18
CA ASP A 53 6.59 1.33 -4.43
C ASP A 53 7.48 1.90 -5.55
N ASN A 54 8.32 1.05 -6.14
CA ASN A 54 9.19 1.38 -7.27
C ASN A 54 9.23 0.09 -8.08
N PRO A 55 8.33 -0.04 -9.07
CA PRO A 55 8.35 0.73 -10.31
C PRO A 55 6.94 1.14 -10.81
N LEU A 56 6.09 1.71 -9.95
CA LEU A 56 4.87 2.33 -10.46
C LEU A 56 5.30 3.51 -11.34
N VAL A 57 4.84 3.52 -12.58
CA VAL A 57 4.87 4.71 -13.43
C VAL A 57 4.28 5.83 -12.60
N LYS A 58 5.07 6.87 -12.32
CA LYS A 58 4.52 8.06 -11.66
C LYS A 58 3.56 8.80 -12.59
N THR A 59 3.83 8.71 -13.89
CA THR A 59 3.02 9.34 -14.92
C THR A 59 1.78 8.49 -15.23
N PRO A 60 0.61 9.11 -15.42
CA PRO A 60 -0.60 8.39 -15.81
C PRO A 60 -0.51 7.76 -17.19
N VAL A 61 -0.96 6.52 -17.30
CA VAL A 61 -0.99 5.72 -18.52
C VAL A 61 -2.38 5.74 -19.16
N LEU A 62 -2.81 6.94 -19.57
CA LEU A 62 -4.07 7.14 -20.29
C LEU A 62 -4.10 6.47 -21.68
N SER A 63 -5.29 6.27 -22.22
CA SER A 63 -5.57 5.66 -23.51
C SER A 63 -4.89 6.40 -24.67
N GLY A 64 -4.79 5.73 -25.82
CA GLY A 64 -4.28 6.35 -27.05
C GLY A 64 -5.09 7.58 -27.48
N SER A 65 -6.40 7.59 -27.24
CA SER A 65 -7.27 8.74 -27.52
C SER A 65 -6.99 9.93 -26.61
N ALA A 66 -6.79 9.70 -25.31
CA ALA A 66 -6.43 10.76 -24.37
C ALA A 66 -5.06 11.35 -24.70
N ARG A 67 -4.08 10.49 -25.03
CA ARG A 67 -2.76 10.94 -25.48
C ARG A 67 -2.82 11.78 -26.76
N ALA A 68 -3.64 11.38 -27.74
CA ALA A 68 -3.85 12.16 -28.95
C ALA A 68 -4.52 13.52 -28.66
N ALA A 69 -5.42 13.59 -27.69
CA ALA A 69 -6.02 14.85 -27.24
C ALA A 69 -4.97 15.77 -26.59
N PHE A 70 -4.12 15.22 -25.72
CA PHE A 70 -3.00 15.96 -25.14
C PHE A 70 -2.01 16.45 -26.20
N GLU A 71 -1.63 15.61 -27.17
CA GLU A 71 -0.72 16.00 -28.25
C GLU A 71 -1.29 17.10 -29.16
N ALA A 72 -2.63 17.16 -29.31
CA ALA A 72 -3.30 18.18 -30.09
C ALA A 72 -3.38 19.54 -29.37
N ASP A 73 -3.59 19.54 -28.06
CA ASP A 73 -3.66 20.74 -27.23
C ASP A 73 -3.12 20.48 -25.80
N PRO A 74 -1.79 20.59 -25.60
CA PRO A 74 -1.18 20.35 -24.29
C PRO A 74 -1.58 21.37 -23.24
N GLU A 75 -1.80 22.63 -23.63
CA GLU A 75 -2.13 23.72 -22.69
C GLU A 75 -3.59 23.63 -22.20
N GLY A 76 -4.48 23.08 -23.02
CA GLY A 76 -5.88 22.83 -22.67
C GLY A 76 -6.14 21.47 -22.02
N PHE A 77 -5.12 20.64 -21.80
CA PHE A 77 -5.30 19.30 -21.24
C PHE A 77 -5.29 19.33 -19.71
N GLU A 78 -6.47 19.42 -19.13
CA GLU A 78 -6.66 19.35 -17.68
C GLU A 78 -6.53 17.90 -17.20
N LEU A 79 -5.80 17.72 -16.09
CA LEU A 79 -5.68 16.47 -15.38
C LEU A 79 -5.84 16.75 -13.88
N TYR A 80 -6.61 15.90 -13.20
CA TYR A 80 -6.86 16.02 -11.78
C TYR A 80 -6.43 14.75 -11.07
N HIS A 81 -5.59 14.86 -10.06
CA HIS A 81 -5.40 13.79 -9.11
C HIS A 81 -6.62 13.67 -8.21
N VAL A 82 -7.18 12.47 -8.09
CA VAL A 82 -8.39 12.19 -7.31
C VAL A 82 -8.01 11.40 -6.06
N TYR A 83 -8.55 11.80 -4.90
CA TYR A 83 -8.28 11.16 -3.62
C TYR A 83 -9.52 10.43 -3.08
N PRO A 84 -9.74 9.15 -3.45
CA PRO A 84 -10.82 8.34 -2.90
C PRO A 84 -10.75 8.28 -1.37
N LYS A 85 -11.91 8.41 -0.72
CA LYS A 85 -12.03 8.33 0.75
C LYS A 85 -11.53 6.99 1.29
N GLU A 86 -11.87 5.91 0.60
CA GLU A 86 -11.43 4.55 0.91
C GLU A 86 -10.45 4.07 -0.16
N PHE A 87 -9.15 4.17 0.16
CA PHE A 87 -8.07 3.83 -0.75
C PHE A 87 -7.49 2.43 -0.52
N MET A 88 -7.96 1.66 0.47
CA MET A 88 -7.39 0.36 0.82
C MET A 88 -8.44 -0.54 1.46
N SER A 89 -8.40 -1.85 1.17
CA SER A 89 -9.20 -2.83 1.90
C SER A 89 -8.73 -2.96 3.36
N GLU A 90 -9.60 -3.42 4.26
CA GLU A 90 -9.26 -3.57 5.69
C GLU A 90 -7.99 -4.39 5.93
N GLU A 91 -7.76 -5.39 5.08
CA GLU A 91 -6.63 -6.31 5.15
C GLU A 91 -5.36 -5.77 4.44
N GLY A 92 -5.47 -4.67 3.71
CA GLY A 92 -4.38 -4.12 2.90
C GLY A 92 -4.06 -4.89 1.63
N ALA A 93 -4.90 -5.85 1.26
CA ALA A 93 -4.76 -6.70 0.08
C ALA A 93 -4.88 -5.89 -1.21
N PHE A 94 -5.85 -4.98 -1.26
CA PHE A 94 -6.06 -4.04 -2.35
C PHE A 94 -5.75 -2.64 -1.85
N GLN A 95 -4.98 -1.89 -2.62
CA GLN A 95 -4.71 -0.49 -2.35
C GLN A 95 -4.78 0.31 -3.64
N LEU A 96 -5.69 1.28 -3.70
CA LEU A 96 -5.73 2.30 -4.74
C LEU A 96 -4.52 3.21 -4.57
N LYS A 97 -3.93 3.56 -5.70
CA LYS A 97 -2.71 4.35 -5.84
C LYS A 97 -2.91 5.29 -7.01
N GLU A 98 -2.53 6.56 -6.87
CA GLU A 98 -2.34 7.47 -8.01
C GLU A 98 -3.55 7.44 -8.98
N CYS A 99 -4.71 7.89 -8.50
CA CYS A 99 -5.93 7.91 -9.29
C CYS A 99 -6.04 9.25 -9.98
N VAL A 100 -6.25 9.27 -11.30
CA VAL A 100 -6.30 10.53 -12.05
C VAL A 100 -7.48 10.61 -12.99
N TYR A 101 -7.96 11.82 -13.22
CA TYR A 101 -9.10 12.11 -14.07
C TYR A 101 -8.73 13.13 -15.15
N ALA A 102 -9.02 12.80 -16.41
CA ALA A 102 -8.86 13.67 -17.56
C ALA A 102 -10.25 13.99 -18.15
N PRO A 103 -10.80 15.21 -17.96
CA PRO A 103 -12.17 15.52 -18.34
C PRO A 103 -12.38 15.57 -19.86
N VAL A 104 -11.41 16.10 -20.61
CA VAL A 104 -11.50 16.25 -22.07
C VAL A 104 -11.74 14.90 -22.77
N PRO A 105 -10.95 13.85 -22.51
CA PRO A 105 -11.24 12.51 -23.03
C PRO A 105 -12.33 11.77 -22.24
N GLY A 106 -12.80 12.32 -21.11
CA GLY A 106 -13.73 11.65 -20.20
C GLY A 106 -13.14 10.34 -19.65
N GLU A 107 -11.87 10.38 -19.23
CA GLU A 107 -11.12 9.18 -18.86
C GLU A 107 -10.68 9.25 -17.40
N TYR A 108 -10.86 8.14 -16.67
CA TYR A 108 -10.43 8.00 -15.29
C TYR A 108 -9.48 6.81 -15.15
N GLU A 109 -8.27 7.06 -14.68
CA GLU A 109 -7.29 6.03 -14.39
C GLU A 109 -7.23 5.72 -12.89
N ILE A 110 -7.16 4.42 -12.60
CA ILE A 110 -6.97 3.87 -11.27
C ILE A 110 -5.66 3.10 -11.26
N GLY A 111 -4.67 3.58 -10.51
CA GLY A 111 -3.56 2.74 -10.08
C GLY A 111 -4.02 1.84 -8.93
N LEU A 112 -3.61 0.58 -8.97
CA LEU A 112 -3.97 -0.43 -8.00
C LEU A 112 -2.74 -1.25 -7.64
N ARG A 113 -2.52 -1.47 -6.34
CA ARG A 113 -1.60 -2.47 -5.82
C ARG A 113 -2.37 -3.60 -5.18
N ILE A 114 -2.08 -4.82 -5.63
CA ILE A 114 -2.58 -6.06 -5.07
C ILE A 114 -1.42 -6.76 -4.38
N ALA A 115 -1.56 -7.01 -3.07
CA ALA A 115 -0.59 -7.77 -2.29
C ALA A 115 -0.95 -9.26 -2.31
N TRP A 116 -0.01 -10.09 -2.74
CA TRP A 116 -0.13 -11.54 -2.74
C TRP A 116 0.73 -12.06 -1.60
N THR A 117 0.10 -12.47 -0.51
CA THR A 117 0.80 -13.04 0.65
C THR A 117 0.64 -14.56 0.65
N GLN A 118 1.75 -15.30 0.65
CA GLN A 118 1.70 -16.76 0.76
C GLN A 118 1.53 -17.26 2.20
N LEU A 119 1.53 -16.39 3.21
CA LEU A 119 1.54 -16.81 4.62
C LEU A 119 0.12 -16.93 5.20
N ARG A 120 -0.17 -18.09 5.79
CA ARG A 120 -1.41 -18.38 6.52
C ARG A 120 -1.17 -18.29 8.02
N TYR A 121 -1.92 -17.44 8.71
CA TYR A 121 -1.94 -17.37 10.17
C TYR A 121 -2.86 -18.46 10.74
N CYS A 122 -2.42 -19.21 11.75
CA CYS A 122 -3.28 -20.15 12.48
C CYS A 122 -3.69 -19.55 13.83
N LYS A 123 -5.00 -19.45 14.08
CA LYS A 123 -5.51 -18.91 15.36
C LYS A 123 -5.36 -19.89 16.51
N ASP A 124 -5.34 -21.19 16.23
CA ASP A 124 -5.21 -22.21 17.27
C ASP A 124 -3.79 -22.29 17.84
N CYS A 125 -2.77 -22.13 16.99
CA CYS A 125 -1.37 -22.23 17.42
C CYS A 125 -0.59 -20.89 17.40
N GLY A 126 -1.18 -19.82 16.86
CA GLY A 126 -0.57 -18.48 16.78
C GLY A 126 0.63 -18.36 15.84
N ARG A 127 0.83 -19.33 14.93
CA ARG A 127 1.97 -19.37 14.00
C ARG A 127 1.58 -18.98 12.58
N LEU A 128 2.56 -18.48 11.83
CA LEU A 128 2.48 -18.24 10.39
C LEU A 128 3.06 -19.45 9.64
N TYR A 129 2.36 -19.91 8.61
CA TYR A 129 2.75 -21.04 7.77
C TYR A 129 2.84 -20.61 6.31
N THR A 130 3.82 -21.12 5.56
CA THR A 130 3.73 -21.13 4.09
C THR A 130 2.65 -22.14 3.63
N PRO A 131 2.18 -22.10 2.37
CA PRO A 131 1.15 -23.04 1.90
C PRO A 131 1.60 -24.50 2.04
N ASP A 132 2.84 -24.79 1.64
CA ASP A 132 3.46 -26.12 1.78
C ASP A 132 3.57 -26.58 3.25
N GLN A 133 3.89 -25.65 4.15
CA GLN A 133 3.96 -25.94 5.59
C GLN A 133 2.59 -26.19 6.20
N LEU A 134 1.54 -25.49 5.74
CA LEU A 134 0.19 -25.75 6.21
C LEU A 134 -0.33 -27.10 5.70
N GLU A 135 -0.04 -27.46 4.46
CA GLU A 135 -0.45 -28.76 3.90
C GLU A 135 0.26 -29.92 4.62
N GLN A 136 1.55 -29.77 4.90
CA GLN A 136 2.28 -30.71 5.75
C GLN A 136 1.71 -30.75 7.18
N GLN A 137 1.41 -29.60 7.79
CA GLN A 137 0.84 -29.54 9.14
C GLN A 137 -0.55 -30.18 9.21
N LYS A 138 -1.41 -29.95 8.21
CA LYS A 138 -2.73 -30.59 8.10
C LYS A 138 -2.60 -32.11 8.03
N LYS A 139 -1.65 -32.62 7.23
CA LYS A 139 -1.37 -34.05 7.13
C LYS A 139 -0.87 -34.64 8.46
N TYR A 140 -0.02 -33.89 9.18
CA TYR A 140 0.44 -34.28 10.53
C TYR A 140 -0.69 -34.25 11.56
N ASP A 141 -1.59 -33.26 11.51
CA ASP A 141 -2.70 -33.11 12.45
C ASP A 141 -3.81 -34.16 12.21
N GLU A 142 -4.04 -34.57 10.95
CA GLU A 142 -4.95 -35.67 10.58
C GLU A 142 -4.49 -37.04 11.11
N GLU A 143 -3.18 -37.27 11.21
CA GLU A 143 -2.62 -38.53 11.72
C GLU A 143 -2.64 -38.65 13.25
N ASP A 144 -2.75 -37.54 13.99
CA ASP A 144 -2.49 -37.49 15.45
C ASP A 144 -3.72 -37.10 16.30
N ASP A 145 -4.92 -37.05 15.71
CA ASP A 145 -6.23 -36.71 16.33
C ASP A 145 -6.20 -35.44 17.21
N LYS A 146 -5.29 -34.52 16.88
CA LYS A 146 -5.15 -33.22 17.52
C LYS A 146 -6.00 -32.21 16.76
N ARG A 147 -6.50 -31.20 17.49
CA ARG A 147 -7.23 -30.06 16.91
C ARG A 147 -6.45 -29.55 15.69
N SER A 148 -7.00 -29.79 14.50
CA SER A 148 -6.40 -29.33 13.26
C SER A 148 -6.17 -27.84 13.37
N CYS A 149 -4.96 -27.40 13.05
CA CYS A 149 -4.66 -25.98 12.97
C CYS A 149 -5.62 -25.34 11.97
N VAL A 150 -6.66 -24.64 12.44
CA VAL A 150 -7.54 -23.86 11.58
C VAL A 150 -6.78 -22.58 11.26
N ALA A 151 -6.33 -22.48 10.01
CA ALA A 151 -5.83 -21.24 9.47
C ALA A 151 -6.93 -20.18 9.60
N LEU A 152 -6.68 -19.16 10.41
CA LEU A 152 -7.46 -17.93 10.45
C LEU A 152 -6.53 -16.82 9.96
N GLY A 153 -6.07 -17.01 8.74
CA GLY A 153 -5.28 -16.08 8.00
C GLY A 153 -5.84 -16.11 6.61
N HIS A 154 -6.27 -14.94 6.17
CA HIS A 154 -6.99 -14.73 4.93
C HIS A 154 -6.30 -15.48 3.79
N GLU A 155 -7.09 -16.31 3.14
CA GLU A 155 -6.73 -16.95 1.90
C GLU A 155 -6.64 -15.84 0.85
N LEU A 156 -5.48 -15.20 0.74
CA LEU A 156 -5.08 -14.50 -0.48
C LEU A 156 -4.22 -15.47 -1.31
N VAL A 157 -4.71 -16.70 -1.48
CA VAL A 157 -4.36 -17.54 -2.63
C VAL A 157 -4.91 -16.78 -3.81
N ARG A 158 -4.13 -15.87 -4.42
CA ARG A 158 -4.66 -14.78 -5.25
C ARG A 158 -5.71 -13.95 -4.51
N ALA A 159 -5.99 -12.76 -5.01
CA ALA A 159 -7.22 -12.08 -4.62
C ALA A 159 -8.47 -12.90 -5.02
N SER A 160 -8.35 -13.86 -5.95
CA SER A 160 -9.35 -14.88 -6.23
C SER A 160 -9.00 -16.19 -5.53
N ALA A 161 -9.90 -16.88 -4.82
CA ALA A 161 -9.73 -18.22 -4.24
C ALA A 161 -9.25 -19.32 -5.22
N THR A 162 -9.04 -18.94 -6.47
CA THR A 162 -8.69 -19.73 -7.64
C THR A 162 -7.47 -19.13 -8.32
N ASP A 163 -6.65 -19.95 -8.99
CA ASP A 163 -5.50 -19.51 -9.80
C ASP A 163 -5.89 -18.70 -11.07
N ARG A 164 -7.03 -18.00 -11.06
CA ARG A 164 -7.68 -17.44 -12.27
C ARG A 164 -7.90 -15.93 -12.34
N GLY A 165 -7.69 -15.18 -11.25
CA GLY A 165 -7.35 -13.75 -11.30
C GLY A 165 -8.49 -12.86 -10.82
N VAL A 166 -8.33 -11.54 -10.91
CA VAL A 166 -9.35 -10.58 -10.48
C VAL A 166 -9.99 -9.88 -11.66
N LYS A 167 -11.28 -9.57 -11.53
CA LYS A 167 -12.01 -8.69 -12.46
C LYS A 167 -12.27 -7.35 -11.79
N PHE A 168 -12.33 -6.31 -12.60
CA PHE A 168 -12.59 -4.94 -12.16
C PHE A 168 -13.81 -4.40 -12.89
N ARG A 169 -14.68 -3.72 -12.16
CA ARG A 169 -15.87 -3.07 -12.70
C ARG A 169 -15.98 -1.68 -12.13
N VAL A 170 -16.23 -0.71 -12.99
CA VAL A 170 -16.59 0.66 -12.58
C VAL A 170 -18.02 0.93 -12.98
N PHE A 171 -18.81 1.48 -12.06
CA PHE A 171 -20.20 1.83 -12.30
C PHE A 171 -20.61 3.09 -11.53
N ASP A 172 -21.67 3.74 -11.99
CA ASP A 172 -22.22 4.91 -11.32
C ASP A 172 -23.43 4.56 -10.42
N SER A 173 -23.86 5.52 -9.61
CA SER A 173 -25.05 5.40 -8.76
C SER A 173 -26.37 5.22 -9.53
N LYS A 174 -26.37 5.36 -10.86
CA LYS A 174 -27.51 5.12 -11.76
C LYS A 174 -27.48 3.71 -12.37
N GLY A 175 -26.41 2.94 -12.13
CA GLY A 175 -26.21 1.59 -12.62
C GLY A 175 -25.56 1.51 -14.00
N ASN A 176 -25.04 2.62 -14.54
CA ASN A 176 -24.27 2.60 -15.79
C ASN A 176 -22.89 2.00 -15.52
N GLU A 177 -22.43 1.11 -16.40
CA GLU A 177 -21.11 0.48 -16.33
C GLU A 177 -20.16 1.12 -17.32
N TYR A 178 -18.88 1.19 -16.95
CA TYR A 178 -17.82 1.79 -17.75
C TYR A 178 -16.77 0.74 -18.12
N GLU A 179 -16.40 0.72 -19.39
CA GLU A 179 -15.42 -0.23 -19.91
C GLU A 179 -13.98 0.28 -19.69
N ALA A 180 -13.09 -0.66 -19.39
CA ALA A 180 -11.65 -0.38 -19.36
C ALA A 180 -11.15 -0.16 -20.80
N VAL A 181 -10.58 1.01 -21.05
CA VAL A 181 -10.02 1.42 -22.34
C VAL A 181 -8.50 1.23 -22.42
N ASN A 182 -7.84 1.13 -21.26
CA ASN A 182 -6.43 0.79 -21.18
C ASN A 182 -6.13 0.03 -19.88
N CYS A 183 -5.17 -0.90 -19.93
CA CYS A 183 -4.73 -1.63 -18.74
C CYS A 183 -3.26 -2.01 -18.85
N VAL A 184 -2.44 -1.62 -17.87
CA VAL A 184 -1.04 -1.99 -17.78
C VAL A 184 -0.77 -2.69 -16.46
N THR A 185 -0.13 -3.85 -16.53
CA THR A 185 0.18 -4.69 -15.37
C THR A 185 1.69 -4.87 -15.20
N ARG A 186 2.16 -4.78 -13.95
CA ARG A 186 3.53 -5.10 -13.54
C ARG A 186 3.52 -5.94 -12.28
N THR A 187 4.47 -6.85 -12.16
CA THR A 187 4.64 -7.68 -10.96
C THR A 187 5.99 -7.44 -10.33
N LYS A 188 6.04 -7.43 -8.99
CA LYS A 188 7.27 -7.33 -8.21
C LYS A 188 7.26 -8.40 -7.13
N ASP A 189 8.26 -9.27 -7.17
CA ASP A 189 8.47 -10.26 -6.13
C ASP A 189 9.46 -9.71 -5.09
N VAL A 190 9.09 -9.79 -3.83
CA VAL A 190 9.92 -9.36 -2.69
C VAL A 190 10.15 -10.56 -1.79
N ASP A 191 11.38 -11.05 -1.79
CA ASP A 191 11.81 -12.17 -0.96
C ASP A 191 12.66 -11.67 0.21
N PHE A 192 12.19 -11.94 1.43
CA PHE A 192 12.87 -11.66 2.69
C PHE A 192 13.47 -12.93 3.33
N GLY A 193 13.64 -14.01 2.57
CA GLY A 193 14.19 -15.30 2.98
C GLY A 193 13.22 -16.18 3.78
N ILE A 194 12.38 -15.58 4.63
CA ILE A 194 11.30 -16.28 5.38
C ILE A 194 9.92 -15.89 4.82
N ILE A 195 9.83 -14.73 4.18
CA ILE A 195 8.58 -14.17 3.67
C ILE A 195 8.79 -13.81 2.20
N ALA A 196 8.08 -14.48 1.31
CA ALA A 196 7.95 -14.08 -0.08
C ALA A 196 6.58 -13.37 -0.26
N ILE A 197 6.62 -12.12 -0.70
CA ILE A 197 5.44 -11.34 -1.05
C ILE A 197 5.54 -10.99 -2.52
N LYS A 198 4.51 -11.34 -3.29
CA LYS A 198 4.36 -10.88 -4.66
C LYS A 198 3.41 -9.69 -4.67
N TYR A 199 3.79 -8.62 -5.34
CA TYR A 199 2.92 -7.48 -5.58
C TYR A 199 2.56 -7.45 -7.06
N GLU A 200 1.29 -7.25 -7.35
CA GLU A 200 0.82 -6.90 -8.69
C GLU A 200 0.38 -5.44 -8.67
N TYR A 201 0.85 -4.69 -9.64
CA TYR A 201 0.55 -3.28 -9.82
C TYR A 201 -0.17 -3.13 -11.14
N LEU A 202 -1.39 -2.62 -11.10
CA LEU A 202 -2.22 -2.37 -12.28
C LEU A 202 -2.47 -0.87 -12.42
N ARG A 203 -2.56 -0.41 -13.66
CA ARG A 203 -3.00 0.93 -14.04
C ARG A 203 -4.13 0.71 -15.03
N ILE A 204 -5.36 1.00 -14.63
CA ILE A 204 -6.55 0.71 -15.41
C ILE A 204 -7.26 2.02 -15.71
N SER A 205 -7.43 2.32 -16.99
CA SER A 205 -8.10 3.54 -17.44
C SER A 205 -9.47 3.19 -18.00
N TYR A 206 -10.48 3.93 -17.55
CA TYR A 206 -11.87 3.74 -17.93
C TYR A 206 -12.36 4.94 -18.72
N GLY A 207 -13.04 4.69 -19.84
CA GLY A 207 -13.54 5.72 -20.74
C GLY A 207 -15.01 6.05 -20.50
N GLY A 208 -15.40 7.28 -20.84
CA GLY A 208 -16.78 7.75 -20.76
C GLY A 208 -17.22 8.22 -19.38
N LEU A 209 -16.28 8.48 -18.46
CA LEU A 209 -16.58 9.02 -17.13
C LEU A 209 -16.58 10.55 -17.17
N TYR A 210 -17.65 11.14 -16.64
CA TYR A 210 -17.85 12.59 -16.61
C TYR A 210 -18.14 13.04 -15.19
N PHE A 211 -17.08 13.35 -14.44
CA PHE A 211 -17.21 13.84 -13.07
C PHE A 211 -17.82 15.24 -13.07
N GLU A 212 -18.76 15.47 -12.16
CA GLU A 212 -19.42 16.77 -11.97
C GLU A 212 -18.50 17.71 -11.18
N LEU A 213 -17.33 18.06 -11.75
CA LEU A 213 -16.27 18.83 -11.05
C LEU A 213 -16.77 20.18 -10.51
N GLY A 214 -17.68 20.83 -11.24
CA GLY A 214 -18.27 22.10 -10.84
C GLY A 214 -19.13 22.03 -9.57
N ASP A 215 -19.59 20.83 -9.19
CA ASP A 215 -20.37 20.58 -7.99
C ASP A 215 -19.57 19.94 -6.85
N ASN A 216 -18.24 19.83 -7.03
CA ASN A 216 -17.34 19.37 -5.99
C ASN A 216 -17.29 20.38 -4.82
N ILE A 217 -17.78 19.95 -3.66
CA ILE A 217 -17.97 20.81 -2.47
C ILE A 217 -16.62 21.21 -1.88
N ILE A 218 -15.68 20.28 -1.78
CA ILE A 218 -14.35 20.51 -1.19
C ILE A 218 -13.60 21.59 -1.96
N ASN A 219 -13.62 21.53 -3.30
CA ASN A 219 -12.89 22.48 -4.13
C ASN A 219 -13.64 23.82 -4.33
N ARG A 220 -14.97 23.83 -4.15
CA ARG A 220 -15.74 25.06 -4.05
C ARG A 220 -15.40 25.86 -2.79
N GLU A 221 -15.29 25.21 -1.63
CA GLU A 221 -14.99 25.91 -0.38
C GLU A 221 -13.54 26.46 -0.33
N SER A 222 -12.59 25.74 -0.93
CA SER A 222 -11.19 26.19 -1.03
C SER A 222 -11.00 27.36 -2.02
N SER A 223 -11.83 27.46 -3.07
CA SER A 223 -11.79 28.57 -4.03
C SER A 223 -12.52 29.84 -3.53
N VAL A 224 -13.49 29.70 -2.63
CA VAL A 224 -14.24 30.85 -2.04
C VAL A 224 -13.43 31.60 -0.97
N SER A 225 -12.37 31.00 -0.41
CA SER A 225 -11.59 31.61 0.69
C SER A 225 -10.42 32.50 0.24
N ARG A 226 -10.31 32.85 -1.05
CA ARG A 226 -9.25 33.74 -1.58
C ARG A 226 -9.68 35.21 -1.79
N ALA A 227 -10.78 35.63 -1.16
CA ALA A 227 -11.18 37.04 -1.11
C ALA A 227 -11.75 37.42 0.27
N GLY A 228 -10.93 38.09 1.09
CA GLY A 228 -11.40 38.99 2.15
C GLY A 228 -11.39 38.44 3.58
N SER A 229 -10.40 38.91 4.35
CA SER A 229 -10.44 39.38 5.77
C SER A 229 -11.18 38.59 6.87
N ASP A 230 -10.40 38.32 7.93
CA ASP A 230 -10.71 38.22 9.36
C ASP A 230 -11.73 37.20 9.90
N GLU A 231 -11.19 36.39 10.82
CA GLU A 231 -11.77 35.72 12.00
C GLU A 231 -13.19 35.13 11.90
N THR A 232 -13.31 33.81 12.05
CA THR A 232 -13.54 33.12 13.34
C THR A 232 -13.74 31.63 13.07
N VAL A 233 -12.90 30.77 13.67
CA VAL A 233 -13.08 29.32 13.66
C VAL A 233 -14.38 28.97 14.39
N THR A 234 -15.34 28.41 13.66
CA THR A 234 -16.48 27.71 14.25
C THR A 234 -16.48 26.29 13.73
N GLN A 235 -16.05 25.34 14.58
CA GLN A 235 -16.38 23.93 14.41
C GLN A 235 -17.90 23.80 14.45
N GLY A 236 -18.50 23.35 13.35
CA GLY A 236 -19.96 23.20 13.26
C GLY A 236 -20.34 22.13 12.24
N GLY A 237 -20.67 20.95 12.77
CA GLY A 237 -21.65 20.02 12.20
C GLY A 237 -21.37 19.44 10.81
N ALA A 238 -20.88 18.21 10.77
CA ALA A 238 -21.17 17.31 9.65
C ALA A 238 -22.70 17.11 9.59
N SER A 239 -23.35 17.94 8.78
CA SER A 239 -24.72 17.69 8.33
C SER A 239 -24.62 16.69 7.18
N GLU A 240 -25.27 15.53 7.34
CA GLU A 240 -25.58 14.58 6.26
C GLU A 240 -26.54 15.25 5.28
N THR A 241 -26.04 16.22 4.53
CA THR A 241 -26.74 16.72 3.35
C THR A 241 -26.46 15.72 2.25
N GLU A 242 -27.48 14.99 1.82
CA GLU A 242 -27.43 14.09 0.67
C GLU A 242 -26.67 14.77 -0.48
N SER A 243 -25.48 14.28 -0.80
CA SER A 243 -24.67 14.81 -1.89
C SER A 243 -25.45 14.64 -3.19
N SER A 244 -26.08 15.71 -3.68
CA SER A 244 -26.78 15.70 -4.96
C SER A 244 -25.72 15.64 -6.06
N GLY A 245 -25.43 14.43 -6.55
CA GLY A 245 -24.45 14.21 -7.61
C GLY A 245 -24.32 12.75 -7.99
N THR A 246 -23.83 12.49 -9.20
CA THR A 246 -23.54 11.14 -9.67
C THR A 246 -22.31 10.59 -8.94
N ARG A 247 -22.44 9.48 -8.21
CA ARG A 247 -21.32 8.81 -7.53
C ARG A 247 -20.78 7.68 -8.37
N TYR A 248 -19.48 7.43 -8.31
CA TYR A 248 -18.79 6.39 -9.06
C TYR A 248 -18.12 5.42 -8.11
N PHE A 249 -18.20 4.13 -8.44
CA PHE A 249 -17.72 3.04 -7.60
C PHE A 249 -16.81 2.12 -8.40
N LEU A 250 -15.77 1.62 -7.74
CA LEU A 250 -14.94 0.51 -8.21
C LEU A 250 -15.33 -0.74 -7.43
N GLU A 251 -15.57 -1.84 -8.13
CA GLU A 251 -15.71 -3.18 -7.58
C GLU A 251 -14.64 -4.12 -8.12
N ILE A 252 -14.12 -4.95 -7.23
CA ILE A 252 -13.14 -6.00 -7.52
C ILE A 252 -13.76 -7.34 -7.17
N TYR A 253 -13.69 -8.27 -8.11
CA TYR A 253 -14.31 -9.59 -8.03
C TYR A 253 -13.29 -10.70 -8.24
N ASP A 254 -13.56 -11.87 -7.65
CA ASP A 254 -12.93 -13.12 -8.02
C ASP A 254 -13.35 -13.51 -9.44
N ALA A 255 -12.41 -13.77 -10.35
CA ALA A 255 -12.75 -14.04 -11.74
C ALA A 255 -13.52 -15.36 -11.96
N GLU A 256 -13.39 -16.34 -11.06
CA GLU A 256 -14.00 -17.66 -11.17
C GLU A 256 -15.29 -17.79 -10.36
N THR A 257 -15.30 -17.33 -9.11
CA THR A 257 -16.49 -17.44 -8.24
C THR A 257 -17.45 -16.27 -8.42
N ASP A 258 -16.99 -15.16 -9.01
CA ASP A 258 -17.73 -13.90 -9.10
C ASP A 258 -18.06 -13.29 -7.72
N ASP A 259 -17.37 -13.76 -6.67
CA ASP A 259 -17.51 -13.21 -5.33
C ASP A 259 -16.88 -11.82 -5.28
N ARG A 260 -17.57 -10.88 -4.64
CA ARG A 260 -17.08 -9.52 -4.47
C ARG A 260 -16.03 -9.47 -3.36
N LEU A 261 -14.84 -9.01 -3.72
CA LEU A 261 -13.67 -8.94 -2.85
C LEU A 261 -13.47 -7.56 -2.24
N PHE A 262 -13.78 -6.52 -3.00
CA PHE A 262 -13.59 -5.14 -2.58
C PHE A 262 -14.55 -4.21 -3.35
N VAL A 263 -15.07 -3.20 -2.66
CA VAL A 263 -15.85 -2.12 -3.26
C VAL A 263 -15.45 -0.81 -2.62
N THR A 264 -15.30 0.24 -3.41
CA THR A 264 -15.01 1.58 -2.90
C THR A 264 -15.64 2.66 -3.78
N CYS A 265 -16.00 3.78 -3.16
CA CYS A 265 -16.38 4.99 -3.87
C CYS A 265 -15.12 5.66 -4.40
N ILE A 266 -14.98 5.73 -5.72
CA ILE A 266 -13.83 6.37 -6.39
C ILE A 266 -14.05 7.85 -6.64
N TYR A 267 -15.31 8.30 -6.73
CA TYR A 267 -15.67 9.71 -6.84
C TYR A 267 -17.08 9.96 -6.32
N ASP A 268 -17.21 11.00 -5.51
CA ASP A 268 -18.44 11.72 -5.18
C ASP A 268 -18.13 13.22 -5.12
N ASN A 269 -19.15 14.06 -4.92
CA ASN A 269 -18.98 15.51 -4.85
C ASN A 269 -18.20 15.97 -3.60
N ASP A 270 -17.90 15.06 -2.68
CA ASP A 270 -17.10 15.28 -1.47
C ASP A 270 -15.72 14.59 -1.59
N THR A 271 -15.29 14.27 -2.81
CA THR A 271 -13.98 13.65 -3.07
C THR A 271 -12.98 14.76 -3.36
N ALA A 272 -11.88 14.80 -2.61
CA ALA A 272 -10.84 15.80 -2.85
C ALA A 272 -10.15 15.54 -4.19
N ILE A 273 -9.90 16.61 -4.95
CA ILE A 273 -9.17 16.55 -6.21
C ILE A 273 -8.15 17.70 -6.24
N ASP A 274 -6.99 17.46 -6.84
CA ASP A 274 -5.94 18.47 -7.03
C ASP A 274 -5.51 18.51 -8.50
N ASP A 275 -5.13 19.69 -9.00
CA ASP A 275 -4.59 19.82 -10.36
C ASP A 275 -3.26 19.06 -10.48
N GLU A 276 -3.09 18.36 -11.60
CA GLU A 276 -1.87 17.63 -11.93
C GLU A 276 -1.42 17.96 -13.34
N GLU A 277 -0.11 18.03 -13.57
CA GLU A 277 0.44 18.20 -14.91
C GLU A 277 0.57 16.84 -15.59
N TYR A 278 0.00 16.70 -16.79
CA TYR A 278 0.13 15.46 -17.54
C TYR A 278 1.50 15.35 -18.23
N GLU A 279 2.21 14.27 -17.92
CA GLU A 279 3.43 13.87 -18.63
C GLU A 279 3.16 12.57 -19.41
N ILE A 280 3.59 12.53 -20.67
CA ILE A 280 3.48 11.33 -21.50
C ILE A 280 4.35 10.22 -20.87
N PRO A 281 3.79 9.00 -20.64
CA PRO A 281 4.56 7.89 -20.10
C PRO A 281 5.75 7.49 -20.97
N ASP A 282 6.77 6.91 -20.34
CA ASP A 282 7.85 6.24 -21.06
C ASP A 282 7.29 5.19 -22.05
N LYS A 283 7.96 5.04 -23.20
CA LYS A 283 7.53 4.15 -24.30
C LYS A 283 7.30 2.70 -23.85
N ASP A 284 8.00 2.25 -22.81
CA ASP A 284 7.86 0.92 -22.22
C ASP A 284 6.49 0.67 -21.56
N TYR A 285 5.65 1.71 -21.46
CA TYR A 285 4.29 1.69 -20.92
C TYR A 285 3.22 2.03 -21.97
N LEU A 286 3.61 2.27 -23.22
CA LEU A 286 2.70 2.66 -24.31
C LEU A 286 2.39 1.50 -25.29
N SER A 287 2.93 0.31 -25.03
CA SER A 287 2.88 -0.88 -25.91
C SER A 287 1.63 -1.73 -25.76
#